data_AF-A0A9E7R2E1-F1
#
_entry.id   AF-A0A9E7R2E1-F1
#
_cell.length_a   1.000
_cell.length_b   1.000
_cell.length_c   1.000
_cell.angle_alpha   90.00
_cell.angle_beta   90.00
_cell.angle_gamma   90.00
#
_symmetry.space_group_name_H-M   'P 1'
#
loop_
_entity.id
_entity.type
_entity.pdbx_description
1 polymer ?
#
loop_
_entity_poly.entity_id
_entity_poly.type
_entity_poly.pdbx_seq_one_letter_code
_entity_poly.pdbx_strand_id
1 'polypeptide(L)'
;MHPHVYTFVGIPGGPELLVILLLVVLLFGADRLPKLARSSGQAMGEFEKGREAVEAEIRAARAETLDGEDEADDVESAPTDEAEVESDPGTARPA
;
A
#
# COMPACT_ATOMS: atom_id res chain seq x y z
N MET A 1 12.95 -29.29 -21.56
CA MET A 1 13.93 -28.60 -20.69
C MET A 1 13.65 -27.11 -20.85
N HIS A 2 12.64 -26.61 -20.14
CA HIS A 2 12.22 -25.22 -20.27
C HIS A 2 12.97 -24.39 -19.23
N PRO A 3 13.65 -23.31 -19.63
CA PRO A 3 14.43 -22.49 -18.72
C PRO A 3 13.49 -21.76 -17.77
N HIS A 4 13.70 -21.92 -16.46
CA HIS A 4 13.05 -21.15 -15.40
C HIS A 4 13.57 -19.70 -15.31
N VAL A 5 13.97 -19.15 -16.46
CA VAL A 5 14.61 -17.85 -16.55
C VAL A 5 13.68 -17.02 -17.44
N TYR A 6 13.12 -15.97 -16.87
CA TYR A 6 12.19 -15.00 -17.48
C TYR A 6 10.70 -15.40 -17.52
N THR A 7 9.86 -14.91 -16.61
CA THR A 7 9.29 -13.54 -16.63
C THR A 7 8.41 -13.30 -17.86
N PHE A 8 7.10 -13.40 -17.70
CA PHE A 8 6.18 -12.52 -18.42
C PHE A 8 4.84 -12.42 -17.66
N VAL A 9 4.59 -11.25 -17.05
CA VAL A 9 3.27 -10.80 -16.54
C VAL A 9 2.72 -11.59 -15.34
N GLY A 10 3.33 -11.42 -14.18
CA GLY A 10 2.77 -11.87 -12.91
C GLY A 10 3.76 -11.61 -11.80
N ILE A 11 3.31 -11.09 -10.65
CA ILE A 11 4.16 -10.83 -9.50
C ILE A 11 4.96 -12.10 -9.19
N PRO A 12 6.30 -12.03 -9.06
CA PRO A 12 7.12 -13.19 -8.73
C PRO A 12 6.57 -13.84 -7.44
N GLY A 13 6.47 -15.17 -7.44
CA GLY A 13 5.97 -15.92 -6.31
C GLY A 13 6.81 -15.72 -5.04
N GLY A 14 6.30 -16.24 -3.92
CA GLY A 14 6.98 -16.19 -2.62
C GLY A 14 8.47 -16.59 -2.66
N PRO A 15 8.88 -17.71 -3.28
CA PRO A 15 10.28 -18.11 -3.29
C PRO A 15 11.16 -17.21 -4.18
N GLU A 16 10.66 -16.74 -5.32
CA GLU A 16 11.38 -15.81 -6.19
C GLU A 16 11.64 -14.47 -5.49
N LEU A 17 10.65 -13.94 -4.76
CA LEU A 17 10.83 -12.74 -3.93
C LEU A 17 11.89 -12.93 -2.84
N LEU A 18 11.98 -14.11 -2.24
CA LEU A 18 12.98 -14.42 -1.21
C LEU A 18 14.39 -14.43 -1.82
N VAL A 19 14.57 -14.95 -3.03
CA VAL A 19 15.86 -14.91 -3.75
C VAL A 19 16.26 -13.48 -4.09
N ILE A 20 15.32 -12.66 -4.57
CA ILE A 20 15.58 -11.24 -4.87
C ILE A 20 15.95 -10.49 -3.59
N LEU A 21 15.20 -10.69 -2.50
CA LEU A 21 15.50 -10.12 -1.19
C LEU A 21 16.89 -10.51 -0.71
N LEU A 22 17.27 -11.79 -0.86
CA LEU A 22 18.60 -12.28 -0.48
C LEU A 22 19.70 -11.58 -1.28
N LEU A 23 19.52 -11.37 -2.58
CA LEU A 23 20.48 -10.61 -3.41
C LEU A 23 20.60 -9.16 -2.92
N VAL A 24 19.49 -8.48 -2.67
CA VAL A 24 19.51 -7.09 -2.14
C VAL A 24 20.22 -7.04 -0.79
N VAL A 25 19.96 -7.99 0.11
CA VAL A 25 20.66 -8.10 1.41
C VAL A 25 22.15 -8.37 1.22
N LEU A 26 22.57 -9.11 0.20
CA LEU A 26 23.99 -9.38 -0.05
C LEU A 26 24.73 -8.13 -0.58
N LEU A 27 24.06 -7.34 -1.43
CA LEU A 27 24.62 -6.11 -1.99
C LEU A 27 24.70 -4.98 -0.95
N PHE A 28 23.63 -4.78 -0.18
CA PHE A 28 23.52 -3.66 0.76
C PHE A 28 23.87 -4.04 2.20
N GLY A 29 23.80 -5.33 2.56
CA GLY A 29 23.94 -5.84 3.92
C GLY A 29 22.62 -5.88 4.70
N ALA A 30 22.50 -6.85 5.60
CA ALA A 30 21.30 -7.06 6.42
C ALA A 30 20.94 -5.86 7.32
N ASP A 31 21.92 -5.01 7.65
CA ASP A 31 21.71 -3.83 8.48
C ASP A 31 21.22 -2.60 7.71
N ARG A 32 21.45 -2.51 6.39
CA ARG A 32 21.17 -1.28 5.64
C ARG A 32 19.70 -1.14 5.26
N LEU A 33 19.08 -2.22 4.80
CA LEU A 33 17.64 -2.28 4.52
C LEU A 33 16.77 -1.79 5.69
N PRO A 34 16.91 -2.34 6.93
CA PRO A 34 16.08 -1.91 8.06
C PRO A 34 16.43 -0.49 8.53
N LYS A 35 17.69 -0.05 8.42
CA LYS A 35 18.07 1.32 8.76
C LYS A 35 17.44 2.33 7.81
N LEU A 36 17.46 2.06 6.50
CA LEU A 36 16.82 2.90 5.48
C LEU A 36 15.30 2.92 5.65
N ALA A 37 14.68 1.76 5.90
CA ALA A 37 13.24 1.68 6.16
C ALA A 37 12.84 2.51 7.40
N ARG A 38 13.62 2.42 8.48
CA ARG A 38 13.36 3.21 9.70
C ARG A 38 13.49 4.72 9.45
N SER A 39 14.59 5.18 8.83
CA SER A 39 14.78 6.61 8.57
C SER A 39 13.76 7.17 7.58
N SER A 40 13.43 6.39 6.55
CA SER A 40 12.40 6.77 5.56
C SER A 40 11.01 6.80 6.20
N GLY A 41 10.68 5.80 7.02
CA GLY A 41 9.40 5.75 7.73
C GLY A 41 9.24 6.89 8.75
N GLN A 42 10.32 7.24 9.46
CA GLN A 42 10.33 8.41 10.34
C GLN A 42 10.12 9.70 9.56
N ALA A 43 10.81 9.88 8.42
CA ALA A 43 10.63 11.06 7.58
C ALA A 43 9.20 11.17 7.02
N MET A 44 8.62 10.06 6.53
CA MET A 44 7.23 10.03 6.07
C MET A 44 6.25 10.32 7.19
N GLY A 45 6.45 9.76 8.39
CA GLY A 45 5.55 9.98 9.53
C GLY A 45 5.56 11.42 10.05
N GLU A 46 6.72 12.07 10.12
CA GLU A 46 6.79 13.50 10.48
C GLU A 46 6.24 14.40 9.37
N PHE A 47 6.39 14.00 8.11
CA PHE A 47 5.81 14.72 6.97
C PHE A 47 4.28 14.66 6.98
N GLU A 48 3.68 13.50 7.27
CA GLU A 48 2.22 13.33 7.37
C GLU A 48 1.62 14.18 8.50
N LYS A 49 2.22 14.14 9.70
CA LYS A 49 1.83 15.01 10.83
C LYS A 49 1.94 16.50 10.48
N GLY A 50 3.01 16.89 9.79
CA GLY A 50 3.19 18.27 9.33
C GLY A 50 2.10 18.69 8.33
N ARG A 51 1.71 17.79 7.43
CA ARG A 51 0.61 18.04 6.48
C ARG A 51 -0.74 18.20 7.18
N GLU A 52 -1.07 17.31 8.13
CA GLU A 52 -2.29 17.40 8.92
C GLU A 52 -2.37 18.71 9.72
N ALA A 53 -1.26 19.10 10.36
CA ALA A 53 -1.21 20.35 11.11
C ALA A 53 -1.45 21.58 10.23
N VAL A 54 -0.82 21.62 9.05
CA VAL A 54 -1.02 22.70 8.06
C VAL A 54 -2.45 22.72 7.54
N GLU A 55 -3.04 21.56 7.23
CA GLU A 55 -4.43 21.49 6.78
C GLU A 55 -5.40 21.97 7.86
N ALA A 56 -5.19 21.57 9.12
CA ALA A 56 -5.98 22.03 10.25
C ALA A 56 -5.87 23.55 10.45
N GLU A 57 -4.67 24.12 10.30
CA GLU A 57 -4.46 25.57 10.37
C GLU A 57 -5.15 26.31 9.22
N ILE A 58 -5.08 25.79 7.98
CA ILE A 58 -5.79 26.37 6.82
C ILE A 58 -7.31 26.30 7.04
N ARG A 59 -7.83 25.19 7.55
CA ARG A 59 -9.25 25.00 7.84
C ARG A 59 -9.72 25.96 8.94
N ALA A 60 -8.93 26.12 10.01
CA ALA A 60 -9.21 27.07 11.07
C ALA A 60 -9.18 28.52 10.56
N ALA A 61 -8.16 28.91 9.80
CA ALA A 61 -8.04 30.24 9.21
C ALA A 61 -9.20 30.57 8.25
N ARG A 62 -9.68 29.58 7.48
CA ARG A 62 -10.85 29.72 6.60
C ARG A 62 -12.15 29.86 7.39
N ALA A 63 -12.29 29.12 8.49
CA ALA A 63 -13.44 29.23 9.40
C ALA A 63 -13.47 30.58 10.13
N GLU A 64 -12.31 31.17 10.44
CA GLU A 64 -12.23 32.50 11.07
C GLU A 64 -12.51 33.67 10.11
N THR A 65 -12.35 33.46 8.79
CA THR A 65 -12.53 34.52 7.78
C THR A 65 -13.90 34.50 7.09
N LEU A 66 -14.68 33.43 7.25
CA LEU A 66 -16.01 33.26 6.64
C LEU A 66 -16.98 32.80 7.74
N ASP A 67 -17.86 33.70 8.19
CA ASP A 67 -18.99 33.36 9.06
C ASP A 67 -19.93 32.38 8.33
N GLY A 68 -19.77 31.09 8.62
CA GLY A 68 -20.79 30.05 8.46
C GLY A 68 -21.00 29.47 7.06
N GLU A 69 -21.20 28.15 7.06
CA GLU A 69 -21.78 27.29 6.01
C GLU A 69 -20.81 26.46 5.14
N ASP A 70 -21.27 25.22 4.91
CA ASP A 70 -20.71 24.00 4.30
C ASP A 70 -19.74 23.15 5.14
N GLU A 71 -20.24 22.12 5.83
CA GLU A 71 -20.70 20.78 5.35
C GLU A 71 -19.56 19.85 4.97
N ALA A 72 -19.55 18.72 5.69
CA ALA A 72 -19.32 17.37 5.20
C ALA A 72 -18.65 17.23 3.82
N ASP A 73 -17.34 17.02 3.82
CA ASP A 73 -16.67 16.31 2.73
C ASP A 73 -15.58 15.42 3.35
N ASP A 74 -15.99 14.22 3.76
CA ASP A 74 -15.13 13.05 3.93
C ASP A 74 -16.02 11.80 3.91
N VAL A 75 -16.76 11.66 2.83
CA VAL A 75 -17.24 10.35 2.35
C VAL A 75 -16.79 10.23 0.91
N GLU A 76 -15.52 9.86 0.68
CA GLU A 76 -15.17 8.92 -0.40
C GLU A 76 -13.72 8.43 -0.31
N SER A 77 -13.53 7.29 0.34
CA SER A 77 -12.71 6.23 -0.25
C SER A 77 -13.39 4.90 0.05
N ALA A 78 -14.44 4.68 -0.75
CA ALA A 78 -15.01 3.42 -1.19
C ALA A 78 -14.99 2.20 -0.25
N PRO A 79 -16.17 1.68 0.14
CA PRO A 79 -16.36 0.25 0.27
C PRO A 79 -16.48 -0.34 -1.14
N THR A 80 -15.45 -1.06 -1.59
CA THR A 80 -15.55 -2.06 -2.68
C THR A 80 -15.10 -3.37 -2.05
N ASP A 81 -16.02 -4.14 -1.49
CA ASP A 81 -16.91 -5.07 -2.19
C ASP A 81 -16.16 -6.30 -2.72
N GLU A 82 -16.77 -7.45 -2.44
CA GLU A 82 -16.58 -8.78 -2.99
C GLU A 82 -15.16 -9.39 -3.14
N ALA A 83 -14.80 -10.22 -2.15
CA ALA A 83 -14.02 -11.44 -2.38
C ALA A 83 -14.64 -12.63 -1.64
N GLU A 84 -15.96 -12.82 -1.76
CA GLU A 84 -16.53 -14.17 -1.71
C GLU A 84 -16.26 -14.82 -3.07
N VAL A 85 -15.10 -15.47 -3.21
CA VAL A 85 -14.91 -16.45 -4.28
C VAL A 85 -15.43 -17.78 -3.75
N GLU A 86 -16.73 -17.94 -3.96
CA GLU A 86 -17.44 -19.20 -4.13
C GLU A 86 -16.52 -20.24 -4.80
N SER A 87 -16.09 -21.23 -4.02
CA SER A 87 -15.43 -22.42 -4.54
C SER A 87 -16.50 -23.42 -4.99
N ASP A 88 -17.23 -23.10 -6.07
CA ASP A 88 -18.02 -24.09 -6.82
C ASP A 88 -17.26 -24.50 -8.08
N PRO A 89 -16.64 -25.70 -8.11
CA PRO A 89 -16.41 -26.39 -9.34
C PRO A 89 -17.58 -27.36 -9.56
N GLY A 90 -18.66 -26.84 -10.15
CA GLY A 90 -19.19 -27.38 -11.39
C GLY A 90 -19.44 -28.89 -11.44
N THR A 91 -20.72 -29.23 -11.35
CA THR A 91 -21.40 -30.15 -12.27
C THR A 91 -20.59 -31.36 -12.79
N ALA A 92 -20.87 -32.53 -12.22
CA ALA A 92 -20.76 -33.80 -12.93
C ALA A 92 -21.79 -34.80 -12.39
N ARG A 93 -23.05 -34.66 -12.84
CA ARG A 93 -23.93 -35.82 -13.07
C ARG A 93 -23.64 -36.28 -14.51
N PRO A 94 -23.19 -37.52 -14.73
CA PRO A 94 -24.09 -38.64 -15.06
C PRO A 94 -23.57 -40.01 -14.50
N ALA A 95 -24.31 -41.11 -14.34
CA ALA A 95 -25.57 -41.63 -14.88
C ALA A 95 -26.23 -42.54 -13.82
#